data_AF-D0GPA8-F1
#
_entry.id   AF-D0GPA8-F1
#
_cell.length_a   1.000
_cell.length_b   1.000
_cell.length_c   1.000
_cell.angle_alpha   90.00
_cell.angle_beta   90.00
_cell.angle_gamma   90.00
#
_symmetry.space_group_name_H-M   'P 1'
#
loop_
_entity.id
_entity.type
_entity.pdbx_description
1 polymer ?
#
loop_
_entity_poly.entity_id
_entity_poly.type
_entity_poly.pdbx_seq_one_letter_code
_entity_poly.pdbx_strand_id
1 'polypeptide(L)'
;MAKVMETMDGNQAAAHAAYAFTEVAGIYPITPSSTMAEYTDQWAAYGKTNLMGAPVKVVEMQSEAGAAGTVHGSLQAGALTTTFTASQGLLLKIPNMYKIAGELLPGVMHVAARSISAQALSIFGDHQDIYAVRMTGWAMMATSSVQEVMDLAGVAHLAAIKSRVPMLHFFDGFRTSHEINKVEVMDYEVFDRLLDKKALQEFRERALNPENPVTRGSAQNDDIYFQAREAQNRFYDAVPDIVNNYMKEITKETGRHYAPFVYYGAEDAERVIVAMGSVNETIKETVDFLAEKGVKVGLLTVHLYRPFSKKYFFEAMPETVKKIAVLDRTKEPGALGEPLYMDVRSLYYGKENPPIIVGGRYGLSSKDTTVEQILAVYKNLDQSEPKDHFTIGIVDDVTFSSLALEEPVFAGNKDVKACLFYGLGSDGTVGANKNSIKIIGDKTDLYAQGYFAYDSKKSGGVTRSHLRFSKDPIRSTYLVTKPSFVACSVPAYLGKYDMISGLREGGIFLLNTIWDKDKLVKNIPNEIKRELARKKAKFFIINATKLALEVGLGNRTNTIMQSAFFYLTEVIPYEEAKKYMKEYAEKTYGKKGRDVVEKNWAA
;
A
#
# COMPACT_ATOMS: atom_id res chain seq x y z
N MET A 1 -21.54 -11.18 -12.90
CA MET A 1 -20.93 -12.49 -12.57
C MET A 1 -20.68 -12.51 -11.06
N ALA A 2 -20.46 -13.69 -10.45
CA ALA A 2 -20.09 -13.75 -9.03
C ALA A 2 -18.70 -13.11 -8.84
N LYS A 3 -18.54 -12.25 -7.82
CA LYS A 3 -17.28 -11.55 -7.54
C LYS A 3 -16.21 -12.55 -7.10
N VAL A 4 -15.05 -12.56 -7.76
CA VAL A 4 -13.91 -13.39 -7.37
C VAL A 4 -13.13 -12.66 -6.28
N MET A 5 -13.06 -13.27 -5.09
CA MET A 5 -12.31 -12.72 -3.96
C MET A 5 -11.00 -13.49 -3.76
N GLU A 6 -9.89 -12.79 -3.59
CA GLU A 6 -8.59 -13.40 -3.29
C GLU A 6 -7.83 -12.58 -2.24
N THR A 7 -7.08 -13.28 -1.39
CA THR A 7 -6.20 -12.67 -0.40
C THR A 7 -4.79 -12.43 -0.95
N MET A 8 -4.44 -11.17 -1.22
CA MET A 8 -3.18 -10.77 -1.85
C MET A 8 -2.61 -9.46 -1.29
N ASP A 9 -1.37 -9.13 -1.65
CA ASP A 9 -0.77 -7.83 -1.32
C ASP A 9 -0.84 -6.82 -2.46
N GLY A 10 -0.53 -5.55 -2.18
CA GLY A 10 -0.54 -4.48 -3.18
C GLY A 10 0.42 -4.73 -4.34
N ASN A 11 1.56 -5.38 -4.11
CA ASN A 11 2.48 -5.74 -5.18
C ASN A 11 1.88 -6.80 -6.12
N GLN A 12 1.24 -7.84 -5.59
CA GLN A 12 0.55 -8.85 -6.39
C GLN A 12 -0.62 -8.23 -7.19
N ALA A 13 -1.39 -7.33 -6.57
CA ALA A 13 -2.48 -6.62 -7.24
C ALA A 13 -1.98 -5.74 -8.40
N ALA A 14 -0.91 -4.97 -8.19
CA ALA A 14 -0.31 -4.14 -9.23
C ALA A 14 0.28 -4.99 -10.37
N ALA A 15 0.99 -6.07 -10.03
CA ALA A 15 1.53 -7.00 -11.02
C ALA A 15 0.41 -7.65 -11.84
N HIS A 16 -0.73 -8.00 -11.22
CA HIS A 16 -1.87 -8.60 -11.92
C HIS A 16 -2.39 -7.70 -13.04
N ALA A 17 -2.65 -6.43 -12.72
CA ALA A 17 -3.08 -5.46 -13.73
C ALA A 17 -1.98 -5.18 -14.77
N ALA A 18 -0.72 -4.99 -14.33
CA ALA A 18 0.39 -4.72 -15.24
C ALA A 18 0.60 -5.85 -16.26
N TYR A 19 0.52 -7.11 -15.80
CA TYR A 19 0.72 -8.29 -16.64
C TYR A 19 -0.30 -8.35 -17.79
N ALA A 20 -1.53 -7.89 -17.59
CA ALA A 20 -2.57 -7.88 -18.62
C ALA A 20 -2.15 -7.10 -19.87
N PHE A 21 -1.51 -5.94 -19.70
CA PHE A 21 -1.20 -5.00 -20.79
C PHE A 21 0.23 -5.12 -21.33
N THR A 22 1.09 -5.87 -20.65
CA THR A 22 2.54 -5.81 -20.89
C THR A 22 3.00 -6.88 -21.87
N GLU A 23 3.77 -6.52 -22.89
CA GLU A 23 4.52 -7.47 -23.72
C GLU A 23 5.96 -7.63 -23.24
N VAL A 24 6.58 -6.53 -22.80
CA VAL A 24 7.97 -6.50 -22.30
C VAL A 24 8.00 -5.83 -20.93
N ALA A 25 8.75 -6.40 -20.00
CA ALA A 25 9.00 -5.79 -18.70
C ALA A 25 10.51 -5.60 -18.51
N GLY A 26 10.99 -4.35 -18.54
CA GLY A 26 12.37 -4.02 -18.19
C GLY A 26 12.49 -3.84 -16.68
N ILE A 27 13.23 -4.70 -15.99
CA ILE A 27 13.23 -4.76 -14.52
C ILE A 27 14.64 -4.70 -13.93
N TYR A 28 14.70 -4.30 -12.66
CA TYR A 28 15.84 -4.44 -11.78
C TYR A 28 15.34 -4.49 -10.33
N PRO A 29 15.84 -5.39 -9.47
CA PRO A 29 15.28 -5.60 -8.15
C PRO A 29 15.62 -4.47 -7.17
N ILE A 30 14.58 -3.84 -6.60
CA ILE A 30 14.72 -2.89 -5.50
C ILE A 30 13.53 -2.99 -4.53
N THR A 31 13.81 -3.20 -3.24
CA THR A 31 12.78 -3.22 -2.18
C THR A 31 12.06 -1.86 -2.12
N PRO A 32 10.73 -1.80 -1.91
CA PRO A 32 9.77 -2.91 -1.75
C PRO A 32 9.04 -3.28 -3.06
N SER A 33 9.60 -2.98 -4.22
CA SER A 33 8.97 -3.20 -5.54
C SER A 33 9.33 -4.55 -6.20
N SER A 34 10.41 -5.21 -5.76
CA SER A 34 10.93 -6.44 -6.40
C SER A 34 9.89 -7.54 -6.59
N THR A 35 8.96 -7.70 -5.63
CA THR A 35 7.94 -8.76 -5.70
C THR A 35 6.99 -8.61 -6.88
N MET A 36 6.75 -7.40 -7.40
CA MET A 36 5.98 -7.22 -8.64
C MET A 36 6.68 -7.88 -9.83
N ALA A 37 8.00 -7.70 -9.95
CA ALA A 37 8.80 -8.32 -10.99
C ALA A 37 8.87 -9.85 -10.82
N GLU A 38 9.03 -10.33 -9.59
CA GLU A 38 9.04 -11.76 -9.26
C GLU A 38 7.72 -12.45 -9.63
N TYR A 39 6.56 -11.84 -9.34
CA TYR A 39 5.26 -12.38 -9.76
C TYR A 39 5.12 -12.39 -11.28
N THR A 40 5.54 -11.31 -11.95
CA THR A 40 5.50 -11.21 -13.41
C THR A 40 6.34 -12.31 -14.07
N ASP A 41 7.57 -12.51 -13.59
CA ASP A 41 8.48 -13.56 -14.08
C ASP A 41 7.92 -14.96 -13.82
N GLN A 42 7.42 -15.21 -12.60
CA GLN A 42 6.83 -16.49 -12.24
C GLN A 42 5.60 -16.82 -13.10
N TRP A 43 4.71 -15.86 -13.34
CA TRP A 43 3.51 -16.09 -14.16
C TRP A 43 3.87 -16.30 -15.63
N ALA A 44 4.88 -15.61 -16.15
CA ALA A 44 5.39 -15.84 -17.49
C ALA A 44 5.99 -17.26 -17.63
N ALA A 45 6.77 -17.70 -16.64
CA ALA A 45 7.32 -19.06 -16.60
C ALA A 45 6.25 -20.16 -16.52
N TYR A 46 5.08 -19.86 -15.93
CA TYR A 46 3.92 -20.76 -15.91
C TYR A 46 3.01 -20.64 -17.14
N GLY A 47 3.36 -19.79 -18.12
CA GLY A 47 2.61 -19.65 -19.36
C GLY A 47 1.32 -18.82 -19.24
N LYS A 48 1.17 -17.99 -18.21
CA LYS A 48 0.05 -17.03 -18.13
C LYS A 48 0.12 -16.10 -19.34
N THR A 49 -1.00 -15.85 -20.01
CA THR A 49 -1.05 -14.95 -21.17
C THR A 49 -1.52 -13.56 -20.79
N ASN A 50 -0.97 -12.54 -21.43
CA ASN A 50 -1.48 -11.17 -21.42
C ASN A 50 -2.64 -11.00 -22.43
N LEU A 51 -3.17 -9.78 -22.58
CA LEU A 51 -4.24 -9.45 -23.54
C LEU A 51 -3.83 -9.65 -25.02
N MET A 52 -2.54 -9.72 -25.31
CA MET A 52 -1.99 -10.00 -26.64
C MET A 52 -1.81 -11.51 -26.89
N GLY A 53 -2.24 -12.37 -25.95
CA GLY A 53 -2.19 -13.82 -26.09
C GLY A 53 -0.80 -14.42 -25.90
N ALA A 54 0.15 -13.69 -25.31
CA ALA A 54 1.52 -14.15 -25.09
C ALA A 54 1.97 -13.99 -23.63
N PRO A 55 2.92 -14.79 -23.13
CA PRO A 55 3.59 -14.52 -21.86
C PRO A 55 4.40 -13.21 -21.93
N VAL A 56 4.54 -12.52 -20.79
CA VAL A 56 5.37 -11.31 -20.69
C VAL A 56 6.84 -11.68 -20.87
N LYS A 57 7.57 -10.92 -21.71
CA LYS A 57 9.03 -11.01 -21.79
C LYS A 57 9.68 -10.16 -20.70
N VAL A 58 10.12 -10.80 -19.63
CA VAL A 58 10.84 -10.16 -18.53
C VAL A 58 12.33 -10.06 -18.86
N VAL A 59 12.91 -8.86 -18.72
CA VAL A 59 14.32 -8.58 -19.01
C VAL A 59 14.95 -7.86 -17.81
N GLU A 60 15.79 -8.59 -17.07
CA GLU A 60 16.61 -8.03 -16.01
C GLU A 60 17.81 -7.27 -16.59
N MET A 61 18.00 -6.03 -16.14
CA MET A 61 19.10 -5.17 -16.58
C MET A 61 20.18 -5.06 -15.51
N GLN A 62 21.28 -4.39 -15.82
CA GLN A 62 22.39 -4.16 -14.88
C GLN A 62 22.09 -3.10 -13.81
N SER A 63 21.07 -2.26 -14.04
CA SER A 63 20.58 -1.23 -13.11
C SER A 63 19.21 -0.70 -13.53
N GLU A 64 18.56 0.09 -12.67
CA GLU A 64 17.29 0.74 -12.99
C GLU A 64 17.39 1.72 -14.17
N ALA A 65 18.58 2.31 -14.39
CA ALA A 65 18.86 3.15 -15.57
C ALA A 65 18.86 2.32 -16.86
N GLY A 66 19.49 1.14 -16.84
CA GLY A 66 19.44 0.18 -17.97
C GLY A 66 18.00 -0.32 -18.22
N ALA A 67 17.25 -0.58 -17.15
CA ALA A 67 15.83 -0.93 -17.25
C ALA A 67 15.01 0.22 -17.86
N ALA A 68 15.29 1.48 -17.52
CA ALA A 68 14.59 2.62 -18.12
C ALA A 68 14.92 2.80 -19.62
N GLY A 69 16.18 2.59 -20.03
CA GLY A 69 16.55 2.58 -21.45
C GLY A 69 15.91 1.43 -22.22
N THR A 70 15.77 0.27 -21.59
CA THR A 70 15.04 -0.88 -22.17
C THR A 70 13.56 -0.55 -22.38
N VAL A 71 12.92 0.08 -21.38
CA VAL A 71 11.53 0.56 -21.51
C VAL A 71 11.40 1.54 -22.67
N HIS A 72 12.29 2.53 -22.75
CA HIS A 72 12.28 3.52 -23.82
C HIS A 72 12.43 2.88 -25.21
N GLY A 73 13.45 2.03 -25.41
CA GLY A 73 13.69 1.36 -26.69
C GLY A 73 12.57 0.41 -27.10
N SER A 74 12.01 -0.34 -26.15
CA SER A 74 10.91 -1.27 -26.41
C SER A 74 9.61 -0.54 -26.79
N LEU A 75 9.29 0.57 -26.12
CA LEU A 75 8.17 1.44 -26.52
C LEU A 75 8.39 2.06 -27.90
N GLN A 76 9.61 2.48 -28.21
CA GLN A 76 9.97 2.99 -29.54
C GLN A 76 9.80 1.95 -30.64
N ALA A 77 10.10 0.68 -30.35
CA ALA A 77 9.87 -0.46 -31.24
C ALA A 77 8.40 -0.90 -31.30
N GLY A 78 7.50 -0.19 -30.61
CA GLY A 78 6.07 -0.43 -30.67
C GLY A 78 5.57 -1.54 -29.75
N ALA A 79 6.28 -1.93 -28.70
CA ALA A 79 5.79 -2.90 -27.71
C ALA A 79 5.30 -2.20 -26.43
N LEU A 80 4.13 -2.58 -25.91
CA LEU A 80 3.63 -2.09 -24.62
C LEU A 80 4.56 -2.60 -23.52
N THR A 81 5.21 -1.66 -22.83
CA THR A 81 6.32 -1.98 -21.93
C THR A 81 6.12 -1.35 -20.56
N THR A 82 6.32 -2.14 -19.51
CA THR A 82 6.24 -1.70 -18.12
C THR A 82 7.56 -1.85 -17.37
N THR A 83 7.62 -1.27 -16.17
CA THR A 83 8.72 -1.45 -15.21
C THR A 83 8.21 -1.26 -13.78
N PHE A 84 8.92 -1.88 -12.84
CA PHE A 84 8.66 -1.82 -11.41
C PHE A 84 9.86 -1.21 -10.71
N THR A 85 9.66 -0.23 -9.82
CA THR A 85 10.78 0.45 -9.15
C THR A 85 10.35 1.13 -7.85
N ALA A 86 11.32 1.70 -7.13
CA ALA A 86 11.12 2.54 -5.95
C ALA A 86 12.37 3.39 -5.69
N SER A 87 12.25 4.47 -4.91
CA SER A 87 13.38 5.19 -4.28
C SER A 87 14.52 5.53 -5.25
N GLN A 88 15.76 5.14 -4.91
CA GLN A 88 16.96 5.36 -5.70
C GLN A 88 16.80 4.84 -7.13
N GLY A 89 16.12 3.71 -7.29
CA GLY A 89 15.86 3.11 -8.58
C GLY A 89 15.03 4.03 -9.47
N LEU A 90 14.00 4.68 -8.92
CA LEU A 90 13.22 5.68 -9.64
C LEU A 90 14.05 6.89 -10.05
N LEU A 91 14.94 7.39 -9.17
CA LEU A 91 15.83 8.51 -9.50
C LEU A 91 16.73 8.19 -10.72
N LEU A 92 17.22 6.96 -10.82
CA LEU A 92 18.03 6.52 -11.96
C LEU A 92 17.24 6.45 -13.28
N LYS A 93 15.91 6.46 -13.24
CA LYS A 93 15.06 6.48 -14.45
C LYS A 93 14.77 7.88 -14.97
N ILE A 94 14.98 8.94 -14.17
CA ILE A 94 14.62 10.34 -14.51
C ILE A 94 15.05 10.74 -15.92
N PRO A 95 16.30 10.50 -16.39
CA PRO A 95 16.71 10.92 -17.73
C PRO A 95 15.85 10.29 -18.84
N ASN A 96 15.52 9.00 -18.72
CA ASN A 96 14.66 8.30 -19.68
C ASN A 96 13.19 8.67 -19.51
N MET A 97 12.74 9.04 -18.31
CA MET A 97 11.37 9.50 -18.09
C MET A 97 11.06 10.74 -18.94
N TYR A 98 11.98 11.71 -19.00
CA TYR A 98 11.84 12.88 -19.89
C TYR A 98 11.75 12.49 -21.36
N LYS A 99 12.53 11.50 -21.81
CA LYS A 99 12.50 11.03 -23.20
C LYS A 99 11.19 10.31 -23.54
N ILE A 100 10.76 9.40 -22.67
CA ILE A 100 9.50 8.65 -22.83
C ILE A 100 8.30 9.61 -22.87
N ALA A 101 8.25 10.60 -21.98
CA ALA A 101 7.19 11.62 -21.98
C ALA A 101 7.29 12.58 -23.16
N GLY A 102 8.50 13.05 -23.48
CA GLY A 102 8.79 13.94 -24.60
C GLY A 102 8.57 13.30 -25.98
N GLU A 103 8.46 11.98 -26.06
CA GLU A 103 8.14 11.27 -27.30
C GLU A 103 6.70 10.72 -27.33
N LEU A 104 5.91 11.04 -26.29
CA LEU A 104 4.50 10.64 -26.14
C LEU A 104 4.32 9.13 -26.33
N LEU A 105 5.06 8.36 -25.53
CA LEU A 105 5.02 6.90 -25.52
C LEU A 105 4.16 6.39 -24.35
N PRO A 106 3.28 5.39 -24.57
CA PRO A 106 2.32 4.92 -23.57
C PRO A 106 2.94 3.94 -22.56
N GLY A 107 4.08 4.31 -21.97
CA GLY A 107 4.74 3.52 -20.93
C GLY A 107 4.03 3.64 -19.58
N VAL A 108 3.98 2.54 -18.82
CA VAL A 108 3.47 2.56 -17.45
C VAL A 108 4.54 2.08 -16.48
N MET A 109 4.72 2.82 -15.39
CA MET A 109 5.62 2.49 -14.31
C MET A 109 4.83 2.30 -13.02
N HIS A 110 4.97 1.14 -12.38
CA HIS A 110 4.39 0.89 -11.07
C HIS A 110 5.44 1.09 -9.97
N VAL A 111 5.17 2.01 -9.03
CA VAL A 111 6.11 2.43 -8.00
C VAL A 111 5.57 2.09 -6.62
N ALA A 112 6.30 1.27 -5.87
CA ALA A 112 6.06 1.10 -4.45
C ALA A 112 6.81 2.21 -3.70
N ALA A 113 6.18 3.39 -3.57
CA ALA A 113 6.79 4.66 -3.18
C ALA A 113 7.59 4.53 -1.86
N ARG A 114 8.84 4.98 -1.88
CA ARG A 114 9.84 4.72 -0.84
C ARG A 114 10.75 5.93 -0.61
N SER A 115 11.16 6.11 0.65
CA SER A 115 12.11 7.13 1.08
C SER A 115 13.37 7.20 0.21
N ILE A 116 13.82 8.42 -0.07
CA ILE A 116 15.15 8.67 -0.62
C ILE A 116 16.20 8.63 0.49
N SER A 117 17.36 8.06 0.19
CA SER A 117 18.53 8.06 1.04
C SER A 117 19.12 9.46 1.14
N ALA A 118 18.86 10.14 2.26
CA ALA A 118 19.41 11.46 2.58
C ALA A 118 20.43 11.35 3.72
N GLN A 119 20.06 11.69 4.96
CA GLN A 119 20.91 11.50 6.14
C GLN A 119 21.15 10.02 6.49
N ALA A 120 20.24 9.15 6.02
CA ALA A 120 20.35 7.71 6.14
C ALA A 120 19.54 7.03 5.04
N LEU A 121 19.91 5.79 4.71
CA LEU A 121 19.09 4.92 3.88
C LEU A 121 17.83 4.48 4.64
N SER A 122 16.69 4.52 3.96
CA SER A 122 15.49 3.79 4.40
C SER A 122 14.93 2.93 3.28
N ILE A 123 14.47 1.73 3.64
CA ILE A 123 13.73 0.86 2.73
C ILE A 123 12.22 1.16 2.73
N PHE A 124 11.75 1.94 3.70
CA PHE A 124 10.34 2.09 4.01
C PHE A 124 9.63 3.16 3.18
N GLY A 125 8.30 3.10 3.16
CA GLY A 125 7.46 3.91 2.29
C GLY A 125 7.23 5.35 2.73
N ASP A 126 7.44 6.27 1.80
CA ASP A 126 6.95 7.65 1.75
C ASP A 126 7.00 8.14 0.29
N HIS A 127 6.67 9.40 0.01
CA HIS A 127 6.50 9.95 -1.34
C HIS A 127 7.71 10.75 -1.85
N GLN A 128 8.86 10.68 -1.20
CA GLN A 128 10.04 11.46 -1.61
C GLN A 128 10.49 11.13 -3.04
N ASP A 129 10.40 9.85 -3.44
CA ASP A 129 10.81 9.39 -4.76
C ASP A 129 9.85 9.83 -5.87
N ILE A 130 8.53 9.69 -5.66
CA ILE A 130 7.54 10.10 -6.66
C ILE A 130 7.53 11.63 -6.83
N TYR A 131 7.76 12.41 -5.76
CA TYR A 131 7.82 13.86 -5.88
C TYR A 131 9.09 14.35 -6.56
N ALA A 132 10.19 13.58 -6.48
CA ALA A 132 11.44 13.89 -7.19
C ALA A 132 11.30 13.76 -8.72
N VAL A 133 10.24 13.12 -9.22
CA VAL A 133 10.00 12.93 -10.66
C VAL A 133 8.76 13.68 -11.19
N ARG A 134 8.12 14.51 -10.37
CA ARG A 134 6.85 15.20 -10.70
C ARG A 134 6.92 16.15 -11.91
N MET A 135 8.12 16.54 -12.31
CA MET A 135 8.39 17.48 -13.42
C MET A 135 8.75 16.77 -14.74
N THR A 136 8.87 15.44 -14.74
CA THR A 136 9.36 14.67 -15.90
C THR A 136 8.36 14.62 -17.07
N GLY A 137 7.12 15.06 -16.87
CA GLY A 137 6.03 14.93 -17.83
C GLY A 137 5.29 13.59 -17.73
N TRP A 138 5.57 12.77 -16.72
CA TRP A 138 4.73 11.61 -16.43
C TRP A 138 3.46 12.06 -15.71
N ALA A 139 2.32 11.55 -16.16
CA ALA A 139 1.09 11.64 -15.38
C ALA A 139 1.22 10.69 -14.17
N MET A 140 0.66 11.08 -13.03
CA MET A 140 0.91 10.40 -11.74
C MET A 140 -0.41 10.06 -11.07
N MET A 141 -0.62 8.77 -10.83
CA MET A 141 -1.81 8.23 -10.18
C MET A 141 -1.46 7.52 -8.88
N ALA A 142 -2.19 7.84 -7.81
CA ALA A 142 -2.04 7.28 -6.48
C ALA A 142 -3.22 6.38 -6.10
N THR A 143 -2.93 5.30 -5.39
CA THR A 143 -3.93 4.40 -4.79
C THR A 143 -3.69 4.25 -3.29
N SER A 144 -4.78 4.22 -2.53
CA SER A 144 -4.80 4.28 -1.07
C SER A 144 -4.98 2.94 -0.37
N SER A 145 -5.30 1.87 -1.10
CA SER A 145 -5.44 0.51 -0.52
C SER A 145 -5.08 -0.58 -1.53
N VAL A 146 -4.94 -1.82 -1.07
CA VAL A 146 -4.72 -2.98 -1.96
C VAL A 146 -5.86 -3.15 -2.96
N GLN A 147 -7.11 -2.89 -2.55
CA GLN A 147 -8.26 -2.94 -3.46
C GLN A 147 -8.18 -1.85 -4.52
N GLU A 148 -7.81 -0.63 -4.15
CA GLU A 148 -7.64 0.45 -5.12
C GLU A 148 -6.47 0.18 -6.08
N VAL A 149 -5.40 -0.48 -5.62
CA VAL A 149 -4.33 -0.95 -6.51
C VAL A 149 -4.89 -1.91 -7.55
N MET A 150 -5.70 -2.90 -7.14
CA MET A 150 -6.35 -3.84 -8.07
C MET A 150 -7.23 -3.11 -9.10
N ASP A 151 -8.01 -2.14 -8.64
CA ASP A 151 -9.01 -1.47 -9.47
C ASP A 151 -8.40 -0.44 -10.44
N LEU A 152 -7.41 0.33 -9.98
CA LEU A 152 -6.91 1.52 -10.68
C LEU A 152 -5.56 1.32 -11.36
N ALA A 153 -4.80 0.26 -11.07
CA ALA A 153 -3.56 -0.01 -11.79
C ALA A 153 -3.80 -0.22 -13.30
N GLY A 154 -4.91 -0.86 -13.68
CA GLY A 154 -5.32 -1.01 -15.08
C GLY A 154 -5.72 0.30 -15.75
N VAL A 155 -6.29 1.26 -14.99
CA VAL A 155 -6.62 2.60 -15.49
C VAL A 155 -5.37 3.33 -15.97
N ALA A 156 -4.23 3.15 -15.30
CA ALA A 156 -2.95 3.74 -15.74
C ALA A 156 -2.55 3.22 -17.13
N HIS A 157 -2.73 1.94 -17.44
CA HIS A 157 -2.44 1.39 -18.78
C HIS A 157 -3.42 1.88 -19.83
N LEU A 158 -4.71 1.83 -19.53
CA LEU A 158 -5.76 2.31 -20.44
C LEU A 158 -5.57 3.80 -20.77
N ALA A 159 -5.30 4.63 -19.76
CA ALA A 159 -5.06 6.05 -19.93
C ALA A 159 -3.75 6.34 -20.68
N ALA A 160 -2.67 5.59 -20.42
CA ALA A 160 -1.40 5.77 -21.14
C ALA A 160 -1.59 5.51 -22.64
N ILE A 161 -2.25 4.41 -23.00
CA ILE A 161 -2.52 4.04 -24.40
C ILE A 161 -3.40 5.10 -25.07
N LYS A 162 -4.48 5.52 -24.41
CA LYS A 162 -5.45 6.48 -24.97
C LYS A 162 -4.87 7.89 -25.12
N SER A 163 -4.12 8.37 -24.12
CA SER A 163 -3.60 9.75 -24.08
C SER A 163 -2.25 9.91 -24.76
N ARG A 164 -1.49 8.82 -24.92
CA ARG A 164 -0.06 8.79 -25.28
C ARG A 164 0.87 9.40 -24.23
N VAL A 165 0.35 9.85 -23.09
CA VAL A 165 1.16 10.35 -21.98
C VAL A 165 1.52 9.16 -21.08
N PRO A 166 2.80 8.96 -20.74
CA PRO A 166 3.19 7.86 -19.87
C PRO A 166 2.67 8.06 -18.44
N MET A 167 2.34 6.95 -17.77
CA MET A 167 1.67 6.96 -16.46
C MET A 167 2.55 6.33 -15.38
N LEU A 168 2.73 7.04 -14.28
CA LEU A 168 3.35 6.56 -13.05
C LEU A 168 2.21 6.23 -12.07
N HIS A 169 1.96 4.94 -11.86
CA HIS A 169 1.03 4.45 -10.87
C HIS A 169 1.78 4.12 -9.58
N PHE A 170 1.40 4.69 -8.44
CA PHE A 170 2.09 4.45 -7.19
C PHE A 170 1.18 4.21 -6.00
N PHE A 171 1.76 3.51 -5.04
CA PHE A 171 1.16 3.16 -3.76
C PHE A 171 2.26 3.06 -2.71
N ASP A 172 1.87 3.19 -1.45
CA ASP A 172 2.84 3.37 -0.37
C ASP A 172 3.64 2.07 -0.13
N GLY A 173 4.96 2.17 -0.23
CA GLY A 173 5.89 1.08 0.02
C GLY A 173 5.71 0.51 1.42
N PHE A 174 5.70 -0.82 1.53
CA PHE A 174 5.31 -1.60 2.72
C PHE A 174 3.85 -1.41 3.13
N ARG A 175 3.41 -0.18 3.43
CA ARG A 175 2.10 0.09 4.01
C ARG A 175 0.94 -0.36 3.14
N THR A 176 1.10 -0.31 1.83
CA THR A 176 0.16 -0.88 0.84
C THR A 176 0.81 -2.03 0.08
N SER A 177 2.08 -1.89 -0.31
CA SER A 177 2.74 -2.89 -1.17
C SER A 177 2.90 -4.26 -0.52
N HIS A 178 2.99 -4.33 0.82
CA HIS A 178 3.16 -5.57 1.59
C HIS A 178 2.02 -5.82 2.59
N GLU A 179 1.01 -4.95 2.62
CA GLU A 179 -0.22 -5.23 3.35
C GLU A 179 -1.00 -6.28 2.56
N ILE A 180 -1.39 -7.37 3.21
CA ILE A 180 -2.18 -8.44 2.62
C ILE A 180 -3.65 -8.19 2.94
N ASN A 181 -4.48 -8.00 1.92
CA ASN A 181 -5.93 -7.83 2.07
C ASN A 181 -6.69 -8.87 1.25
N LYS A 182 -7.89 -9.24 1.72
CA LYS A 182 -8.90 -9.86 0.87
C LYS A 182 -9.49 -8.80 -0.06
N VAL A 183 -9.36 -8.99 -1.37
CA VAL A 183 -9.80 -8.05 -2.40
C VAL A 183 -10.67 -8.75 -3.45
N GLU A 184 -11.55 -7.98 -4.08
CA GLU A 184 -12.25 -8.36 -5.31
C GLU A 184 -11.26 -8.22 -6.47
N VAL A 185 -11.01 -9.31 -7.18
CA VAL A 185 -10.05 -9.38 -8.28
C VAL A 185 -10.70 -8.85 -9.56
N MET A 186 -9.97 -8.01 -10.29
CA MET A 186 -10.39 -7.50 -11.59
C MET A 186 -10.05 -8.51 -12.70
N ASP A 187 -11.05 -8.93 -13.46
CA ASP A 187 -10.88 -9.84 -14.59
C ASP A 187 -10.21 -9.14 -15.79
N TYR A 188 -9.40 -9.88 -16.57
CA TYR A 188 -8.71 -9.34 -17.75
C TYR A 188 -9.70 -8.96 -18.85
N GLU A 189 -10.86 -9.60 -18.90
CA GLU A 189 -11.95 -9.31 -19.81
C GLU A 189 -12.50 -7.89 -19.64
N VAL A 190 -12.47 -7.35 -18.41
CA VAL A 190 -12.82 -5.94 -18.17
C VAL A 190 -11.81 -5.03 -18.86
N PHE A 191 -10.51 -5.34 -18.73
CA PHE A 191 -9.45 -4.58 -19.36
C PHE A 191 -9.49 -4.67 -20.89
N ASP A 192 -9.73 -5.84 -21.49
CA ASP A 192 -9.88 -5.98 -22.95
C ASP A 192 -11.06 -5.17 -23.48
N ARG A 193 -12.19 -5.16 -22.76
CA ARG A 193 -13.38 -4.39 -23.15
C ARG A 193 -13.12 -2.88 -23.14
N LEU A 194 -12.32 -2.40 -22.19
CA LEU A 194 -12.02 -0.97 -22.03
C LEU A 194 -10.84 -0.51 -22.90
N LEU A 195 -10.02 -1.43 -23.41
CA LEU A 195 -8.86 -1.13 -24.23
C LEU A 195 -9.27 -0.45 -25.53
N ASP A 196 -8.76 0.76 -25.76
CA ASP A 196 -8.91 1.44 -27.05
C ASP A 196 -8.01 0.79 -28.11
N LYS A 197 -8.58 -0.16 -28.84
CA LYS A 197 -7.90 -0.92 -29.89
C LYS A 197 -7.39 -0.03 -31.03
N LYS A 198 -8.05 1.11 -31.29
CA LYS A 198 -7.58 2.07 -32.30
C LYS A 198 -6.34 2.81 -31.80
N ALA A 199 -6.35 3.33 -30.57
CA ALA A 199 -5.19 4.02 -29.99
C ALA A 199 -3.97 3.08 -29.89
N LEU A 200 -4.20 1.81 -29.54
CA LEU A 200 -3.18 0.77 -29.56
C LEU A 200 -2.61 0.55 -30.96
N GLN A 201 -3.47 0.39 -31.97
CA GLN A 201 -3.04 0.22 -33.35
C GLN A 201 -2.22 1.41 -33.85
N GLU A 202 -2.68 2.65 -33.59
CA GLU A 202 -1.92 3.85 -33.95
C GLU A 202 -0.56 3.94 -33.23
N PHE A 203 -0.44 3.39 -32.01
CA PHE A 203 0.85 3.28 -31.33
C PHE A 203 1.81 2.34 -32.09
N ARG A 204 1.32 1.19 -32.58
CA ARG A 204 2.11 0.27 -33.41
C ARG A 204 2.53 0.89 -34.73
N GLU A 205 1.63 1.63 -35.39
CA GLU A 205 1.92 2.32 -36.66
C GLU A 205 2.99 3.42 -36.52
N ARG A 206 3.15 3.96 -35.32
CA ARG A 206 4.22 4.91 -34.98
C ARG A 206 5.50 4.22 -34.52
N ALA A 207 5.62 2.90 -34.55
CA ALA A 207 6.86 2.24 -34.14
C ALA A 207 8.03 2.55 -35.09
N LEU A 208 9.27 2.46 -34.60
CA LEU A 208 10.44 2.44 -35.47
C LEU A 208 10.44 1.14 -36.29
N ASN A 209 10.28 1.26 -37.61
CA ASN A 209 10.26 0.14 -38.53
C ASN A 209 11.04 0.53 -39.82
N PRO A 210 12.01 -0.28 -40.30
CA PRO A 210 12.76 0.02 -41.51
C PRO A 210 11.91 0.09 -42.79
N GLU A 211 10.72 -0.52 -42.80
CA GLU A 211 9.77 -0.42 -43.92
C GLU A 211 9.08 0.95 -43.99
N ASN A 212 8.97 1.67 -42.86
CA ASN A 212 8.40 3.01 -42.76
C ASN A 212 9.25 3.88 -41.79
N PRO A 213 10.49 4.24 -42.18
CA PRO A 213 11.45 4.81 -41.24
C PRO A 213 11.13 6.25 -40.87
N VAL A 214 11.40 6.61 -39.61
CA VAL A 214 11.32 7.98 -39.09
C VAL A 214 12.53 8.30 -38.22
N THR A 215 12.89 9.58 -38.14
CA THR A 215 13.95 10.07 -37.24
C THR A 215 13.33 10.59 -35.95
N ARG A 216 13.91 10.25 -34.79
CA ARG A 216 13.50 10.71 -33.45
C ARG A 216 14.69 11.11 -32.61
N GLY A 217 14.44 11.97 -31.61
CA GLY A 217 15.48 12.39 -30.68
C GLY A 217 16.59 13.22 -31.31
N SER A 218 16.26 14.06 -32.31
CA SER A 218 17.21 15.01 -32.91
C SER A 218 17.73 16.02 -31.89
N ALA A 219 18.89 16.62 -32.18
CA ALA A 219 19.30 17.86 -31.54
C ALA A 219 18.55 19.04 -32.17
N GLN A 220 18.00 19.94 -31.35
CA GLN A 220 17.25 21.12 -31.78
C GLN A 220 17.92 22.37 -31.21
N ASN A 221 17.97 23.44 -32.01
CA ASN A 221 18.45 24.75 -31.57
C ASN A 221 17.31 25.56 -30.93
N ASP A 222 17.65 26.78 -30.51
CA ASP A 222 16.76 27.76 -29.88
C ASP A 222 15.63 28.26 -30.80
N ASP A 223 15.79 28.11 -32.11
CA ASP A 223 14.82 28.47 -33.13
C ASP A 223 13.53 27.64 -33.12
N ILE A 224 13.56 26.38 -32.68
CA ILE A 224 12.40 25.47 -32.72
C ILE A 224 12.14 24.69 -31.43
N TYR A 225 13.10 24.58 -30.50
CA TYR A 225 12.97 23.72 -29.33
C TYR A 225 11.76 24.09 -28.46
N PHE A 226 11.55 25.39 -28.22
CA PHE A 226 10.45 25.84 -27.36
C PHE A 226 9.09 25.51 -27.98
N GLN A 227 8.92 25.75 -29.28
CA GLN A 227 7.69 25.46 -30.01
C GLN A 227 7.39 23.95 -30.02
N ALA A 228 8.42 23.11 -30.22
CA ALA A 228 8.26 21.66 -30.19
C ALA A 228 7.88 21.15 -28.80
N ARG A 229 8.38 21.80 -27.73
CA ARG A 229 8.03 21.44 -26.35
C ARG A 229 6.57 21.77 -26.03
N GLU A 230 6.08 22.93 -26.44
CA GLU A 230 4.69 23.37 -26.23
C GLU A 230 3.67 22.66 -27.13
N ALA A 231 4.11 22.10 -28.28
CA ALA A 231 3.24 21.33 -29.18
C ALA A 231 2.58 20.11 -28.51
N GLN A 232 3.07 19.68 -27.36
CA GLN A 232 2.57 18.54 -26.60
C GLN A 232 1.39 18.88 -25.68
N ASN A 233 1.12 20.16 -25.41
CA ASN A 233 0.15 20.59 -24.40
C ASN A 233 -1.22 19.93 -24.54
N ARG A 234 -1.73 19.83 -25.78
CA ARG A 234 -3.03 19.20 -26.07
C ARG A 234 -3.16 17.76 -25.56
N PHE A 235 -2.05 17.03 -25.46
CA PHE A 235 -2.06 15.65 -24.95
C PHE A 235 -2.22 15.65 -23.43
N TYR A 236 -1.52 16.55 -22.73
CA TYR A 236 -1.61 16.70 -21.27
C TYR A 236 -2.95 17.28 -20.83
N ASP A 237 -3.48 18.27 -21.55
CA ASP A 237 -4.79 18.88 -21.26
C ASP A 237 -5.93 17.85 -21.29
N ALA A 238 -5.80 16.81 -22.13
CA ALA A 238 -6.79 15.74 -22.25
C ALA A 238 -6.69 14.66 -21.15
N VAL A 239 -5.52 14.51 -20.49
CA VAL A 239 -5.30 13.42 -19.52
C VAL A 239 -6.34 13.39 -18.39
N PRO A 240 -6.69 14.53 -17.73
CA PRO A 240 -7.65 14.48 -16.63
C PRO A 240 -9.02 13.93 -17.02
N ASP A 241 -9.54 14.32 -18.19
CA ASP A 241 -10.83 13.83 -18.69
C ASP A 241 -10.75 12.35 -19.11
N ILE A 242 -9.64 11.93 -19.72
CA ILE A 242 -9.40 10.51 -20.07
C ILE A 242 -9.36 9.63 -18.82
N VAL A 243 -8.58 10.03 -17.80
CA VAL A 243 -8.48 9.29 -16.54
C VAL A 243 -9.83 9.24 -15.82
N ASN A 244 -10.55 10.37 -15.75
CA ASN A 244 -11.89 10.41 -15.15
C ASN A 244 -12.86 9.47 -15.84
N ASN A 245 -12.84 9.40 -17.18
CA ASN A 245 -13.69 8.50 -17.94
C ASN A 245 -13.40 7.04 -17.61
N TYR A 246 -12.14 6.62 -17.58
CA TYR A 246 -11.78 5.25 -17.20
C TYR A 246 -12.11 4.95 -15.73
N MET A 247 -11.92 5.89 -14.81
CA MET A 247 -12.34 5.74 -13.41
C MET A 247 -13.87 5.57 -13.27
N LYS A 248 -14.66 6.26 -14.11
CA LYS A 248 -16.12 6.05 -14.18
C LYS A 248 -16.49 4.67 -14.71
N GLU A 249 -15.78 4.14 -15.70
CA GLU A 249 -16.01 2.77 -16.18
C GLU A 249 -15.65 1.72 -15.12
N ILE A 250 -14.53 1.90 -14.39
CA ILE A 250 -14.19 1.04 -13.25
C ILE A 250 -15.23 1.19 -12.13
N THR A 251 -15.76 2.38 -11.90
CA THR A 251 -16.86 2.59 -10.94
C THR A 251 -18.09 1.78 -11.31
N LYS A 252 -18.46 1.73 -12.59
CA LYS A 252 -19.60 0.93 -13.07
C LYS A 252 -19.37 -0.57 -12.90
N GLU A 253 -18.15 -1.04 -13.15
CA GLU A 253 -17.81 -2.46 -13.02
C GLU A 253 -17.81 -2.91 -11.56
N THR A 254 -17.19 -2.11 -10.69
CA THR A 254 -16.90 -2.51 -9.31
C THR A 254 -18.00 -2.12 -8.31
N GLY A 255 -18.74 -1.06 -8.62
CA GLY A 255 -19.63 -0.34 -7.71
C GLY A 255 -18.90 0.61 -6.74
N ARG A 256 -17.56 0.75 -6.84
CA ARG A 256 -16.76 1.65 -5.99
C ARG A 256 -16.49 2.95 -6.72
N HIS A 257 -16.84 4.07 -6.11
CA HIS A 257 -16.72 5.38 -6.77
C HIS A 257 -15.27 5.84 -6.87
N TYR A 258 -14.82 6.07 -8.10
CA TYR A 258 -13.52 6.62 -8.43
C TYR A 258 -13.64 7.85 -9.33
N ALA A 259 -12.80 8.83 -9.06
CA ALA A 259 -12.61 10.05 -9.83
C ALA A 259 -11.20 10.60 -9.55
N PRO A 260 -10.67 11.56 -10.34
CA PRO A 260 -9.36 12.17 -10.09
C PRO A 260 -9.19 12.68 -8.64
N PHE A 261 -10.28 13.19 -8.06
CA PHE A 261 -10.41 13.56 -6.66
C PHE A 261 -11.73 13.00 -6.11
N VAL A 262 -11.72 12.43 -4.91
CA VAL A 262 -12.92 11.85 -4.28
C VAL A 262 -13.09 12.43 -2.88
N TYR A 263 -14.25 13.02 -2.63
CA TYR A 263 -14.61 13.55 -1.31
C TYR A 263 -15.26 12.47 -0.43
N TYR A 264 -14.98 12.51 0.86
CA TYR A 264 -15.58 11.64 1.88
C TYR A 264 -15.80 12.41 3.18
N GLY A 265 -17.03 12.47 3.68
CA GLY A 265 -17.36 13.13 4.94
C GLY A 265 -18.70 13.86 4.88
N ALA A 266 -18.92 14.79 5.81
CA ALA A 266 -20.15 15.58 5.86
C ALA A 266 -20.27 16.49 4.63
N GLU A 267 -21.45 16.56 4.00
CA GLU A 267 -21.69 17.44 2.84
C GLU A 267 -21.48 18.92 3.17
N ASP A 268 -21.73 19.31 4.43
CA ASP A 268 -21.58 20.66 4.96
C ASP A 268 -20.34 20.81 5.86
N ALA A 269 -19.27 20.05 5.59
CA ALA A 269 -18.02 20.16 6.34
C ALA A 269 -17.37 21.54 6.14
N GLU A 270 -16.90 22.14 7.25
CA GLU A 270 -16.11 23.39 7.21
C GLU A 270 -14.60 23.13 7.25
N ARG A 271 -14.19 21.91 7.64
CA ARG A 271 -12.78 21.51 7.84
C ARG A 271 -12.50 20.23 7.06
N VAL A 272 -11.54 20.29 6.14
CA VAL A 272 -11.21 19.17 5.25
C VAL A 272 -9.72 18.86 5.29
N ILE A 273 -9.38 17.57 5.25
CA ILE A 273 -8.00 17.12 4.98
C ILE A 273 -7.88 16.80 3.48
N VAL A 274 -6.80 17.23 2.82
CA VAL A 274 -6.43 16.80 1.46
C VAL A 274 -5.19 15.92 1.57
N ALA A 275 -5.26 14.69 1.06
CA ALA A 275 -4.17 13.74 1.18
C ALA A 275 -4.14 12.70 0.05
N MET A 276 -3.01 11.99 -0.02
CA MET A 276 -2.68 11.02 -1.06
C MET A 276 -2.07 9.76 -0.45
N GLY A 277 -2.30 8.61 -1.07
CA GLY A 277 -1.77 7.32 -0.60
C GLY A 277 -2.57 6.75 0.57
N SER A 278 -1.95 5.83 1.32
CA SER A 278 -2.64 4.94 2.25
C SER A 278 -3.27 5.65 3.46
N VAL A 279 -2.82 6.87 3.76
CA VAL A 279 -3.36 7.66 4.88
C VAL A 279 -4.83 7.98 4.70
N ASN A 280 -5.32 8.03 3.45
CA ASN A 280 -6.71 8.29 3.15
C ASN A 280 -7.64 7.28 3.81
N GLU A 281 -7.25 6.00 3.88
CA GLU A 281 -8.06 4.97 4.57
C GLU A 281 -8.14 5.22 6.09
N THR A 282 -7.02 5.58 6.74
CA THR A 282 -7.02 5.99 8.15
C THR A 282 -7.82 7.27 8.36
N ILE A 283 -7.76 8.24 7.45
CA ILE A 283 -8.53 9.48 7.58
C ILE A 283 -10.02 9.20 7.41
N LYS A 284 -10.45 8.34 6.48
CA LYS A 284 -11.85 7.90 6.35
C LYS A 284 -12.34 7.28 7.66
N GLU A 285 -11.55 6.38 8.26
CA GLU A 285 -11.86 5.78 9.56
C GLU A 285 -11.98 6.84 10.68
N THR A 286 -11.11 7.85 10.69
CA THR A 286 -11.20 8.99 11.64
C THR A 286 -12.43 9.87 11.39
N VAL A 287 -12.79 10.12 10.13
CA VAL A 287 -13.98 10.89 9.75
C VAL A 287 -15.24 10.16 10.23
N ASP A 288 -15.32 8.84 10.04
CA ASP A 288 -16.44 8.03 10.54
C ASP A 288 -16.58 8.13 12.07
N PHE A 289 -15.47 8.01 12.78
CA PHE A 289 -15.44 8.16 14.24
C PHE A 289 -15.87 9.56 14.72
N LEU A 290 -15.48 10.62 14.00
CA LEU A 290 -15.89 11.98 14.31
C LEU A 290 -17.36 12.23 13.97
N ALA A 291 -17.86 11.63 12.88
CA ALA A 291 -19.26 11.70 12.49
C ALA A 291 -20.19 11.04 13.53
N GLU A 292 -19.79 9.89 14.13
CA GLU A 292 -20.52 9.28 15.26
C GLU A 292 -20.64 10.23 16.47
N LYS A 293 -19.76 11.23 16.58
CA LYS A 293 -19.77 12.27 17.62
C LYS A 293 -20.43 13.58 17.19
N GLY A 294 -21.05 13.62 16.01
CA GLY A 294 -21.69 14.82 15.45
C GLY A 294 -20.72 15.88 14.93
N VAL A 295 -19.44 15.54 14.77
CA VAL A 295 -18.41 16.47 14.27
C VAL A 295 -18.37 16.42 12.74
N LYS A 296 -18.66 17.56 12.11
CA LYS A 296 -18.68 17.70 10.65
C LYS A 296 -17.28 18.00 10.10
N VAL A 297 -16.69 17.01 9.45
CA VAL A 297 -15.37 17.07 8.81
C VAL A 297 -15.38 16.25 7.53
N GLY A 298 -14.37 16.45 6.68
CA GLY A 298 -14.22 15.66 5.46
C GLY A 298 -12.78 15.44 5.01
N LEU A 299 -12.64 14.58 4.02
CA LEU A 299 -11.41 14.20 3.35
C LEU A 299 -11.58 14.38 1.85
N LEU A 300 -10.60 14.98 1.19
CA LEU A 300 -10.45 14.91 -0.25
C LEU A 300 -9.26 14.01 -0.60
N THR A 301 -9.56 12.84 -1.16
CA THR A 301 -8.57 11.88 -1.66
C THR A 301 -8.09 12.30 -3.04
N VAL A 302 -6.76 12.38 -3.23
CA VAL A 302 -6.13 12.65 -4.52
C VAL A 302 -5.74 11.33 -5.19
N HIS A 303 -6.41 10.97 -6.29
CA HIS A 303 -6.02 9.83 -7.13
C HIS A 303 -5.18 10.26 -8.33
N LEU A 304 -5.50 11.36 -8.99
CA LEU A 304 -4.68 11.91 -10.09
C LEU A 304 -3.91 13.13 -9.60
N TYR A 305 -2.63 12.94 -9.29
CA TYR A 305 -1.75 14.02 -8.84
C TYR A 305 -1.19 14.85 -10.01
N ARG A 306 -0.89 14.20 -11.14
CA ARG A 306 -0.43 14.89 -12.36
C ARG A 306 -1.12 14.34 -13.61
N PRO A 307 -1.59 15.19 -14.53
CA PRO A 307 -1.78 16.64 -14.38
C PRO A 307 -2.78 16.98 -13.27
N PHE A 308 -2.50 18.03 -12.50
CA PHE A 308 -3.35 18.41 -11.36
C PHE A 308 -4.56 19.20 -11.85
N SER A 309 -5.74 18.57 -11.87
CA SER A 309 -6.92 19.14 -12.51
C SER A 309 -7.70 20.07 -11.60
N LYS A 310 -7.62 21.38 -11.89
CA LYS A 310 -8.45 22.41 -11.24
C LYS A 310 -9.95 22.11 -11.33
N LYS A 311 -10.42 21.65 -12.50
CA LYS A 311 -11.83 21.32 -12.75
C LYS A 311 -12.32 20.26 -11.77
N TYR A 312 -11.66 19.10 -11.73
CA TYR A 312 -12.10 17.98 -10.90
C TYR A 312 -11.84 18.20 -9.40
N PHE A 313 -10.84 19.00 -9.03
CA PHE A 313 -10.63 19.38 -7.64
C PHE A 313 -11.83 20.17 -7.09
N PHE A 314 -12.26 21.22 -7.80
CA PHE A 314 -13.38 22.06 -7.36
C PHE A 314 -14.74 21.39 -7.54
N GLU A 315 -14.89 20.43 -8.48
CA GLU A 315 -16.09 19.60 -8.59
C GLU A 315 -16.29 18.71 -7.35
N ALA A 316 -15.19 18.23 -6.75
CA ALA A 316 -15.24 17.35 -5.58
C ALA A 316 -15.23 18.09 -4.24
N MET A 317 -14.66 19.29 -4.15
CA MET A 317 -14.54 20.04 -2.88
C MET A 317 -15.87 20.74 -2.51
N PRO A 318 -16.43 20.52 -1.31
CA PRO A 318 -17.63 21.25 -0.86
C PRO A 318 -17.39 22.77 -0.76
N GLU A 319 -18.40 23.56 -1.12
CA GLU A 319 -18.33 25.03 -1.05
C GLU A 319 -18.31 25.58 0.39
N THR A 320 -18.76 24.78 1.37
CA THR A 320 -18.80 25.15 2.79
C THR A 320 -17.43 25.16 3.47
N VAL A 321 -16.39 24.67 2.78
CA VAL A 321 -15.06 24.49 3.37
C VAL A 321 -14.40 25.84 3.66
N LYS A 322 -14.03 26.03 4.93
CA LYS A 322 -13.36 27.25 5.44
C LYS A 322 -11.91 27.00 5.80
N LYS A 323 -11.52 25.76 6.11
CA LYS A 323 -10.16 25.40 6.52
C LYS A 323 -9.74 24.06 5.93
N ILE A 324 -8.53 24.01 5.40
CA ILE A 324 -7.94 22.83 4.76
C ILE A 324 -6.60 22.52 5.41
N ALA A 325 -6.39 21.25 5.80
CA ALA A 325 -5.05 20.72 6.08
C ALA A 325 -4.60 19.84 4.92
N VAL A 326 -3.45 20.13 4.32
CA VAL A 326 -2.86 19.32 3.27
C VAL A 326 -1.75 18.47 3.87
N LEU A 327 -1.86 17.14 3.74
CA LEU A 327 -0.90 16.20 4.30
C LEU A 327 0.03 15.65 3.22
N ASP A 328 1.31 15.99 3.33
CA ASP A 328 2.36 15.55 2.44
C ASP A 328 3.21 14.45 3.10
N ARG A 329 3.39 13.35 2.37
CA ARG A 329 4.23 12.23 2.81
C ARG A 329 5.68 12.41 2.34
N THR A 330 6.21 13.61 2.43
CA THR A 330 7.57 13.96 1.98
C THR A 330 8.16 15.09 2.82
N LYS A 331 9.41 15.45 2.57
CA LYS A 331 10.03 16.66 3.06
C LYS A 331 10.91 17.23 1.95
N GLU A 332 10.68 18.48 1.57
CA GLU A 332 11.57 19.26 0.69
C GLU A 332 12.31 20.29 1.54
N PRO A 333 13.55 20.02 2.02
CA PRO A 333 14.27 20.95 2.88
C PRO A 333 14.49 22.31 2.21
N GLY A 334 14.06 23.39 2.87
CA GLY A 334 14.21 24.76 2.37
C GLY A 334 13.13 25.23 1.39
N ALA A 335 12.19 24.35 1.00
CA ALA A 335 11.02 24.76 0.23
C ALA A 335 10.05 25.60 1.09
N LEU A 336 9.25 26.45 0.44
CA LEU A 336 8.15 27.20 1.08
C LEU A 336 7.01 26.30 1.58
N GLY A 337 6.99 25.04 1.18
CA GLY A 337 6.02 24.04 1.56
C GLY A 337 6.17 22.80 0.69
N GLU A 338 5.56 21.70 1.11
CA GLU A 338 5.60 20.44 0.37
C GLU A 338 4.74 20.46 -0.91
N PRO A 339 4.98 19.55 -1.87
CA PRO A 339 4.42 19.67 -3.22
C PRO A 339 2.89 19.71 -3.29
N LEU A 340 2.18 18.83 -2.60
CA LEU A 340 0.71 18.82 -2.65
C LEU A 340 0.13 20.06 -1.96
N TYR A 341 0.70 20.46 -0.82
CA TYR A 341 0.36 21.72 -0.16
C TYR A 341 0.51 22.92 -1.10
N MET A 342 1.62 23.02 -1.82
CA MET A 342 1.85 24.10 -2.78
C MET A 342 0.84 24.08 -3.94
N ASP A 343 0.55 22.90 -4.50
CA ASP A 343 -0.45 22.77 -5.57
C ASP A 343 -1.85 23.22 -5.12
N VAL A 344 -2.27 22.82 -3.92
CA VAL A 344 -3.56 23.22 -3.34
C VAL A 344 -3.60 24.72 -3.06
N ARG A 345 -2.54 25.30 -2.47
CA ARG A 345 -2.47 26.76 -2.27
C ARG A 345 -2.56 27.53 -3.58
N SER A 346 -1.88 27.05 -4.62
CA SER A 346 -1.92 27.68 -5.94
C SER A 346 -3.32 27.65 -6.58
N LEU A 347 -4.14 26.62 -6.34
CA LEU A 347 -5.52 26.58 -6.85
C LEU A 347 -6.42 27.69 -6.30
N TYR A 348 -6.19 28.11 -5.06
CA TYR A 348 -6.96 29.13 -4.36
C TYR A 348 -6.38 30.55 -4.50
N TYR A 349 -5.20 30.69 -5.11
CA TYR A 349 -4.62 32.01 -5.34
C TYR A 349 -5.54 32.88 -6.21
N GLY A 350 -5.85 34.09 -5.72
CA GLY A 350 -6.76 35.03 -6.38
C GLY A 350 -8.26 34.69 -6.29
N LYS A 351 -8.65 33.65 -5.55
CA LYS A 351 -10.07 33.40 -5.23
C LYS A 351 -10.54 34.39 -4.16
N GLU A 352 -11.80 34.82 -4.25
CA GLU A 352 -12.46 35.58 -3.19
C GLU A 352 -12.72 34.65 -1.99
N ASN A 353 -12.45 35.12 -0.77
CA ASN A 353 -12.64 34.38 0.48
C ASN A 353 -12.07 32.95 0.47
N PRO A 354 -10.76 32.76 0.17
CA PRO A 354 -10.17 31.43 0.16
C PRO A 354 -10.17 30.83 1.58
N PRO A 355 -10.27 29.50 1.71
CA PRO A 355 -10.12 28.85 3.01
C PRO A 355 -8.72 29.08 3.57
N ILE A 356 -8.57 28.98 4.89
CA ILE A 356 -7.25 28.89 5.52
C ILE A 356 -6.65 27.54 5.13
N ILE A 357 -5.48 27.53 4.51
CA ILE A 357 -4.79 26.31 4.06
C ILE A 357 -3.49 26.16 4.85
N VAL A 358 -3.37 25.06 5.59
CA VAL A 358 -2.16 24.68 6.33
C VAL A 358 -1.58 23.38 5.79
N GLY A 359 -0.25 23.24 5.82
CA GLY A 359 0.50 22.08 5.39
C GLY A 359 1.04 21.28 6.57
N GLY A 360 1.00 19.96 6.46
CA GLY A 360 1.52 19.03 7.45
C GLY A 360 2.30 17.89 6.83
N ARG A 361 3.40 17.50 7.47
CA ARG A 361 4.17 16.31 7.07
C ARG A 361 3.84 15.12 7.95
N TYR A 362 3.78 13.94 7.35
CA TYR A 362 3.51 12.70 8.05
C TYR A 362 4.27 11.52 7.43
N GLY A 363 4.29 10.38 8.15
CA GLY A 363 4.51 9.07 7.53
C GLY A 363 5.86 8.82 6.85
N LEU A 364 6.86 9.70 7.03
CA LEU A 364 8.20 9.54 6.44
C LEU A 364 8.80 8.20 6.87
N SER A 365 9.37 7.46 5.92
CA SER A 365 9.96 6.15 6.16
C SER A 365 9.01 5.18 6.91
N SER A 366 7.73 5.14 6.50
CA SER A 366 6.67 4.36 7.15
C SER A 366 6.52 4.60 8.65
N LYS A 367 6.79 5.82 9.10
CA LYS A 367 6.36 6.25 10.44
C LYS A 367 4.86 6.00 10.58
N ASP A 368 4.48 5.24 11.61
CA ASP A 368 3.09 4.85 11.79
C ASP A 368 2.20 6.09 11.98
N THR A 369 1.11 6.17 11.23
CA THR A 369 0.20 7.32 11.21
C THR A 369 -1.17 6.83 11.66
N THR A 370 -1.47 7.06 12.93
CA THR A 370 -2.65 6.50 13.61
C THR A 370 -3.83 7.47 13.61
N VAL A 371 -5.01 6.98 14.00
CA VAL A 371 -6.24 7.77 14.14
C VAL A 371 -6.03 8.96 15.07
N GLU A 372 -5.32 8.80 16.19
CA GLU A 372 -5.04 9.86 17.17
C GLU A 372 -4.24 11.01 16.55
N GLN A 373 -3.33 10.70 15.64
CA GLN A 373 -2.55 11.72 14.93
C GLN A 373 -3.42 12.48 13.93
N ILE A 374 -4.36 11.81 13.26
CA ILE A 374 -5.32 12.46 12.36
C ILE A 374 -6.33 13.31 13.16
N LEU A 375 -6.74 12.86 14.35
CA LEU A 375 -7.55 13.66 15.26
C LEU A 375 -6.84 14.96 15.65
N ALA A 376 -5.52 14.91 15.91
CA ALA A 376 -4.72 16.10 16.17
C ALA A 376 -4.74 17.09 15.00
N VAL A 377 -4.79 16.61 13.74
CA VAL A 377 -4.91 17.47 12.56
C VAL A 377 -6.27 18.17 12.51
N TYR A 378 -7.38 17.46 12.74
CA TYR A 378 -8.70 18.09 12.77
C TYR A 378 -8.84 19.08 13.94
N LYS A 379 -8.25 18.76 15.09
CA LYS A 379 -8.20 19.67 16.24
C LYS A 379 -7.37 20.92 15.94
N ASN A 380 -6.26 20.78 15.22
CA ASN A 380 -5.48 21.92 14.73
C ASN A 380 -6.33 22.82 13.81
N LEU A 381 -7.08 22.23 12.87
CA LEU A 381 -8.02 22.96 12.01
C LEU A 381 -9.14 23.65 12.80
N ASP A 382 -9.52 23.13 13.96
CA ASP A 382 -10.56 23.75 14.80
C ASP A 382 -10.09 25.07 15.45
N GLN A 383 -8.79 25.27 15.60
CA GLN A 383 -8.22 26.48 16.22
C GLN A 383 -8.48 27.73 15.38
N SER A 384 -8.59 28.89 16.03
CA SER A 384 -8.72 30.18 15.33
C SER A 384 -7.54 30.46 14.41
N GLU A 385 -6.33 30.09 14.86
CA GLU A 385 -5.08 30.17 14.13
C GLU A 385 -4.43 28.78 14.06
N PRO A 386 -4.84 27.94 13.09
CA PRO A 386 -4.25 26.62 12.92
C PRO A 386 -2.75 26.73 12.66
N LYS A 387 -1.97 25.86 13.30
CA LYS A 387 -0.54 25.76 13.05
C LYS A 387 -0.28 25.30 11.61
N ASP A 388 0.51 26.06 10.87
CA ASP A 388 1.02 25.69 9.54
C ASP A 388 2.38 24.97 9.67
N HIS A 389 2.79 24.27 8.62
CA HIS A 389 4.05 23.54 8.47
C HIS A 389 4.34 22.54 9.59
N PHE A 390 3.29 21.92 10.11
CA PHE A 390 3.37 21.03 11.25
C PHE A 390 3.91 19.64 10.87
N THR A 391 4.20 18.84 11.89
CA THR A 391 4.50 17.41 11.75
C THR A 391 3.57 16.59 12.64
N ILE A 392 3.25 15.36 12.23
CA ILE A 392 2.57 14.37 13.08
C ILE A 392 3.39 13.09 13.20
N GLY A 393 3.25 12.40 14.33
CA GLY A 393 3.92 11.12 14.61
C GLY A 393 5.33 11.24 15.20
N ILE A 394 5.82 12.46 15.43
CA ILE A 394 7.09 12.73 16.13
C ILE A 394 6.86 13.74 17.25
N VAL A 395 7.80 13.78 18.20
CA VAL A 395 7.96 14.91 19.11
C VAL A 395 9.12 15.73 18.57
N ASP A 396 8.83 16.93 18.10
CA ASP A 396 9.82 17.89 17.63
C ASP A 396 10.00 18.97 18.69
N ASP A 397 10.96 18.75 19.59
CA ASP A 397 11.36 19.66 20.67
C ASP A 397 12.48 20.63 20.26
N VAL A 398 12.84 20.65 18.96
CA VAL A 398 13.88 21.52 18.41
C VAL A 398 13.27 22.67 17.62
N THR A 399 12.45 22.35 16.61
CA THR A 399 11.76 23.35 15.78
C THR A 399 10.30 23.52 16.16
N PHE A 400 9.81 22.76 17.15
CA PHE A 400 8.46 22.86 17.68
C PHE A 400 7.40 22.76 16.58
N SER A 401 7.60 21.94 15.54
CA SER A 401 6.63 21.77 14.45
C SER A 401 5.57 20.71 14.77
N SER A 402 5.85 19.77 15.68
CA SER A 402 4.93 18.65 15.94
C SER A 402 3.63 19.10 16.59
N LEU A 403 2.51 18.49 16.17
CA LEU A 403 1.24 18.55 16.89
C LEU A 403 1.26 17.57 18.08
N ALA A 404 0.56 17.93 19.16
CA ALA A 404 0.40 17.03 20.30
C ALA A 404 -0.40 15.78 19.91
N LEU A 405 0.00 14.63 20.42
CA LEU A 405 -0.73 13.37 20.20
C LEU A 405 -2.00 13.37 21.04
N GLU A 406 -3.13 13.01 20.43
CA GLU A 406 -4.41 12.86 21.16
C GLU A 406 -4.48 11.53 21.92
N GLU A 407 -5.43 11.45 22.86
CA GLU A 407 -5.65 10.24 23.68
C GLU A 407 -5.98 9.01 22.81
N PRO A 408 -5.51 7.80 23.17
CA PRO A 408 -5.75 6.58 22.38
C PRO A 408 -7.22 6.22 22.21
N VAL A 409 -7.71 6.22 20.97
CA VAL A 409 -9.10 5.88 20.63
C VAL A 409 -9.22 4.52 19.96
N PHE A 410 -10.42 4.10 19.60
CA PHE A 410 -10.66 2.93 18.75
C PHE A 410 -11.73 3.34 17.74
N ALA A 411 -11.35 3.48 16.47
CA ALA A 411 -12.20 3.97 15.39
C ALA A 411 -12.51 2.93 14.31
N GLY A 412 -11.87 1.75 14.35
CA GLY A 412 -12.14 0.67 13.41
C GLY A 412 -13.45 -0.07 13.68
N ASN A 413 -13.75 -1.05 12.83
CA ASN A 413 -15.00 -1.83 12.90
C ASN A 413 -15.21 -2.43 14.30
N LYS A 414 -16.45 -2.33 14.82
CA LYS A 414 -16.80 -2.77 16.18
C LYS A 414 -16.60 -4.28 16.39
N ASP A 415 -16.73 -5.06 15.33
CA ASP A 415 -16.56 -6.51 15.31
C ASP A 415 -15.10 -6.97 15.08
N VAL A 416 -14.15 -6.05 14.85
CA VAL A 416 -12.80 -6.42 14.41
C VAL A 416 -12.07 -7.25 15.47
N LYS A 417 -11.61 -8.42 15.04
CA LYS A 417 -10.64 -9.25 15.77
C LYS A 417 -9.23 -8.81 15.38
N ALA A 418 -8.65 -7.93 16.18
CA ALA A 418 -7.28 -7.48 16.01
C ALA A 418 -6.31 -8.39 16.80
N CYS A 419 -5.28 -8.90 16.14
CA CYS A 419 -4.34 -9.87 16.70
C CYS A 419 -2.89 -9.42 16.46
N LEU A 420 -2.03 -9.69 17.44
CA LEU A 420 -0.62 -9.33 17.40
C LEU A 420 0.26 -10.54 17.72
N PHE A 421 1.27 -10.78 16.90
CA PHE A 421 2.17 -11.93 17.06
C PHE A 421 3.61 -11.45 17.10
N TYR A 422 4.31 -11.77 18.19
CA TYR A 422 5.74 -11.55 18.33
C TYR A 422 6.49 -12.84 18.01
N GLY A 423 7.18 -12.81 16.88
CA GLY A 423 7.99 -13.91 16.34
C GLY A 423 9.49 -13.61 16.39
N LEU A 424 10.32 -14.64 16.41
CA LEU A 424 11.74 -14.54 16.13
C LEU A 424 12.01 -14.71 14.63
N GLY A 425 12.88 -13.88 14.04
CA GLY A 425 13.23 -14.00 12.63
C GLY A 425 13.70 -15.41 12.28
N SER A 426 13.00 -16.08 11.35
CA SER A 426 13.16 -17.48 10.91
C SER A 426 12.49 -18.57 11.77
N ASP A 427 11.64 -18.22 12.74
CA ASP A 427 10.85 -19.19 13.52
C ASP A 427 9.59 -19.71 12.79
N GLY A 428 9.22 -19.08 11.67
CA GLY A 428 8.05 -19.42 10.87
C GLY A 428 6.75 -18.69 11.24
N THR A 429 6.76 -17.81 12.25
CA THR A 429 5.58 -17.05 12.72
C THR A 429 4.95 -16.22 11.60
N VAL A 430 5.75 -15.46 10.84
CA VAL A 430 5.27 -14.66 9.71
C VAL A 430 4.62 -15.53 8.63
N GLY A 431 5.24 -16.68 8.31
CA GLY A 431 4.72 -17.61 7.32
C GLY A 431 3.38 -18.23 7.75
N ALA A 432 3.28 -18.64 9.01
CA ALA A 432 2.02 -19.13 9.59
C ALA A 432 0.94 -18.06 9.58
N ASN A 433 1.27 -16.81 9.92
CA ASN A 433 0.29 -15.72 9.89
C ASN A 433 -0.17 -15.37 8.47
N LYS A 434 0.72 -15.35 7.47
CA LYS A 434 0.33 -15.24 6.05
C LYS A 434 -0.62 -16.36 5.64
N ASN A 435 -0.34 -17.58 6.08
CA ASN A 435 -1.20 -18.74 5.83
C ASN A 435 -2.58 -18.59 6.53
N SER A 436 -2.62 -18.18 7.79
CA SER A 436 -3.87 -17.92 8.53
C SER A 436 -4.73 -16.85 7.87
N ILE A 437 -4.12 -15.75 7.38
CA ILE A 437 -4.83 -14.71 6.63
C ILE A 437 -5.47 -15.31 5.38
N LYS A 438 -4.73 -16.10 4.60
CA LYS A 438 -5.26 -16.75 3.39
C LYS A 438 -6.36 -17.78 3.70
N ILE A 439 -6.19 -18.57 4.75
CA ILE A 439 -7.25 -19.51 5.20
C ILE A 439 -8.53 -18.73 5.51
N ILE A 440 -8.44 -17.69 6.34
CA ILE A 440 -9.63 -16.95 6.78
C ILE A 440 -10.22 -16.16 5.60
N GLY A 441 -9.40 -15.45 4.83
CA GLY A 441 -9.86 -14.61 3.72
C GLY A 441 -10.47 -15.43 2.57
N ASP A 442 -9.85 -16.56 2.19
CA ASP A 442 -10.28 -17.33 1.03
C ASP A 442 -11.39 -18.35 1.35
N LYS A 443 -11.54 -18.76 2.62
CA LYS A 443 -12.52 -19.80 3.02
C LYS A 443 -13.73 -19.25 3.79
N THR A 444 -13.77 -17.95 4.07
CA THR A 444 -14.87 -17.30 4.79
C THR A 444 -15.26 -16.00 4.11
N ASP A 445 -16.38 -15.40 4.54
CA ASP A 445 -16.81 -14.08 4.08
C ASP A 445 -16.11 -12.92 4.80
N LEU A 446 -15.27 -13.19 5.80
CA LEU A 446 -14.55 -12.14 6.52
C LEU A 446 -13.53 -11.44 5.61
N TYR A 447 -13.43 -10.12 5.76
CA TYR A 447 -12.27 -9.38 5.33
C TYR A 447 -11.10 -9.73 6.24
N ALA A 448 -9.94 -10.00 5.63
CA ALA A 448 -8.71 -10.28 6.32
C ALA A 448 -7.67 -9.23 5.93
N GLN A 449 -6.96 -8.69 6.91
CA GLN A 449 -5.84 -7.77 6.73
C GLN A 449 -4.62 -8.29 7.48
N GLY A 450 -3.45 -8.20 6.86
CA GLY A 450 -2.17 -8.57 7.45
C GLY A 450 -1.06 -7.57 7.15
N TYR A 451 -0.37 -7.11 8.19
CA TYR A 451 0.84 -6.31 8.07
C TYR A 451 1.97 -6.88 8.91
N PHE A 452 3.18 -6.91 8.36
CA PHE A 452 4.34 -7.55 8.99
C PHE A 452 5.46 -6.54 9.15
N ALA A 453 5.77 -6.19 10.39
CA ALA A 453 6.90 -5.35 10.73
C ALA A 453 8.13 -6.22 11.02
N TYR A 454 9.19 -6.01 10.26
CA TYR A 454 10.46 -6.72 10.38
C TYR A 454 11.53 -5.83 11.00
N ASP A 455 12.49 -6.45 11.69
CA ASP A 455 13.76 -5.84 12.04
C ASP A 455 14.64 -5.71 10.77
N SER A 456 15.60 -4.77 10.76
CA SER A 456 16.60 -4.65 9.70
C SER A 456 17.58 -5.83 9.69
N LYS A 457 17.66 -6.58 10.81
CA LYS A 457 18.44 -7.81 10.92
C LYS A 457 17.80 -8.94 10.11
N LYS A 458 18.55 -9.46 9.12
CA LYS A 458 18.12 -10.57 8.23
C LYS A 458 17.70 -11.85 8.97
N SER A 459 18.30 -12.16 10.12
CA SER A 459 17.98 -13.34 10.93
C SER A 459 18.06 -13.02 12.42
N GLY A 460 17.21 -13.66 13.23
CA GLY A 460 17.21 -13.49 14.70
C GLY A 460 16.70 -12.13 15.20
N GLY A 461 16.25 -11.24 14.30
CA GLY A 461 15.54 -10.01 14.66
C GLY A 461 14.12 -10.28 15.17
N VAL A 462 13.50 -9.28 15.79
CA VAL A 462 12.09 -9.37 16.20
C VAL A 462 11.18 -9.21 14.98
N THR A 463 10.12 -10.00 14.91
CA THR A 463 9.05 -9.83 13.92
C THR A 463 7.74 -9.56 14.64
N ARG A 464 6.96 -8.60 14.13
CA ARG A 464 5.62 -8.29 14.66
C ARG A 464 4.62 -8.43 13.53
N SER A 465 3.71 -9.38 13.67
CA SER A 465 2.60 -9.57 12.72
C SER A 465 1.34 -8.95 13.29
N HIS A 466 0.73 -8.05 12.53
CA HIS A 466 -0.50 -7.36 12.87
C HIS A 466 -1.60 -7.92 11.96
N LEU A 467 -2.58 -8.61 12.53
CA LEU A 467 -3.70 -9.19 11.80
C LEU A 467 -5.00 -8.53 12.23
N ARG A 468 -5.91 -8.34 11.28
CA ARG A 468 -7.28 -7.92 11.56
C ARG A 468 -8.26 -8.76 10.74
N PHE A 469 -9.37 -9.13 11.35
CA PHE A 469 -10.47 -9.83 10.69
C PHE A 469 -11.80 -9.17 11.07
N SER A 470 -12.66 -8.89 10.11
CA SER A 470 -13.96 -8.24 10.31
C SER A 470 -14.93 -8.65 9.20
N LYS A 471 -16.24 -8.54 9.45
CA LYS A 471 -17.27 -8.71 8.42
C LYS A 471 -17.30 -7.56 7.43
N ASP A 472 -16.88 -6.38 7.87
CA ASP A 472 -16.82 -5.17 7.05
C ASP A 472 -15.39 -4.91 6.55
N PRO A 473 -15.22 -4.15 5.44
CA PRO A 473 -13.91 -3.77 4.93
C PRO A 473 -13.02 -3.13 6.01
N ILE A 474 -11.74 -3.46 6.02
CA ILE A 474 -10.77 -3.00 7.03
C ILE A 474 -9.95 -1.85 6.43
N ARG A 475 -10.15 -0.63 6.95
CA ARG A 475 -9.44 0.59 6.50
C ARG A 475 -8.20 0.94 7.33
N SER A 476 -7.90 0.16 8.36
CA SER A 476 -6.90 0.49 9.37
C SER A 476 -5.45 0.32 8.86
N THR A 477 -4.97 1.24 8.02
CA THR A 477 -3.61 1.25 7.43
C THR A 477 -2.53 1.73 8.42
N TYR A 478 -2.65 1.32 9.68
CA TYR A 478 -1.76 1.59 10.80
C TYR A 478 -1.55 0.32 11.65
N LEU A 479 -0.59 0.31 12.56
CA LEU A 479 -0.31 -0.86 13.40
C LEU A 479 -1.46 -1.17 14.37
N VAL A 480 -1.61 -2.44 14.76
CA VAL A 480 -2.58 -2.80 15.81
C VAL A 480 -2.14 -2.23 17.16
N THR A 481 -2.91 -1.29 17.70
CA THR A 481 -2.69 -0.65 19.01
C THR A 481 -3.52 -1.28 20.12
N LYS A 482 -4.75 -1.73 19.83
CA LYS A 482 -5.67 -2.35 20.81
C LYS A 482 -6.01 -3.81 20.44
N PRO A 483 -5.08 -4.77 20.57
CA PRO A 483 -5.33 -6.18 20.21
C PRO A 483 -6.31 -6.87 21.17
N SER A 484 -7.10 -7.79 20.61
CA SER A 484 -7.92 -8.77 21.35
C SER A 484 -7.16 -10.06 21.67
N PHE A 485 -6.11 -10.34 20.90
CA PHE A 485 -5.24 -11.51 21.05
C PHE A 485 -3.78 -11.09 20.83
N VAL A 486 -2.90 -11.53 21.73
CA VAL A 486 -1.46 -11.35 21.60
C VAL A 486 -0.78 -12.70 21.77
N ALA A 487 0.06 -13.10 20.82
CA ALA A 487 0.91 -14.29 20.93
C ALA A 487 2.39 -13.91 20.99
N CYS A 488 3.14 -14.60 21.84
CA CYS A 488 4.58 -14.49 21.96
C CYS A 488 5.23 -15.86 21.77
N SER A 489 6.07 -15.97 20.74
CA SER A 489 6.76 -17.22 20.35
C SER A 489 7.96 -17.56 21.24
N VAL A 490 8.54 -16.57 21.95
CA VAL A 490 9.77 -16.75 22.74
C VAL A 490 9.69 -16.01 24.08
N PRO A 491 9.95 -16.70 25.23
CA PRO A 491 9.90 -16.07 26.56
C PRO A 491 10.89 -14.92 26.74
N ALA A 492 11.98 -14.90 25.98
CA ALA A 492 13.02 -13.87 26.06
C ALA A 492 12.54 -12.45 25.71
N TYR A 493 11.34 -12.31 25.14
CA TYR A 493 10.72 -11.02 24.82
C TYR A 493 9.95 -10.42 25.99
N LEU A 494 9.60 -11.23 27.01
CA LEU A 494 8.99 -10.73 28.23
C LEU A 494 9.94 -9.75 28.93
N GLY A 495 9.45 -8.54 29.20
CA GLY A 495 10.24 -7.46 29.83
C GLY A 495 11.21 -6.74 28.89
N LYS A 496 11.32 -7.15 27.62
CA LYS A 496 12.11 -6.43 26.60
C LYS A 496 11.24 -5.60 25.66
N TYR A 497 10.07 -6.14 25.31
CA TYR A 497 9.13 -5.47 24.42
C TYR A 497 7.80 -5.30 25.13
N ASP A 498 7.19 -4.15 24.92
CA ASP A 498 5.80 -3.95 25.29
C ASP A 498 4.91 -4.67 24.27
N MET A 499 4.27 -5.75 24.74
CA MET A 499 3.39 -6.60 23.95
C MET A 499 1.92 -6.50 24.39
N ILE A 500 1.66 -6.02 25.60
CA ILE A 500 0.37 -6.19 26.27
C ILE A 500 -0.23 -4.89 26.82
N SER A 501 0.46 -3.75 26.77
CA SER A 501 -0.12 -2.46 27.20
C SER A 501 -1.42 -2.15 26.44
N GLY A 502 -1.45 -2.45 25.14
CA GLY A 502 -2.60 -2.29 24.27
C GLY A 502 -3.68 -3.38 24.42
N LEU A 503 -3.40 -4.49 25.11
CA LEU A 503 -4.34 -5.62 25.18
C LEU A 503 -5.69 -5.17 25.76
N ARG A 504 -6.77 -5.50 25.06
CA ARG A 504 -8.14 -5.20 25.51
C ARG A 504 -8.45 -5.91 26.84
N GLU A 505 -9.34 -5.34 27.64
CA GLU A 505 -9.85 -6.04 28.82
C GLU A 505 -10.50 -7.37 28.41
N GLY A 506 -10.21 -8.46 29.15
CA GLY A 506 -10.63 -9.82 28.82
C GLY A 506 -9.88 -10.45 27.64
N GLY A 507 -8.91 -9.75 27.05
CA GLY A 507 -8.13 -10.21 25.90
C GLY A 507 -7.25 -11.42 26.21
N ILE A 508 -6.82 -12.11 25.15
CA ILE A 508 -6.05 -13.35 25.25
C ILE A 508 -4.56 -13.06 25.10
N PHE A 509 -3.75 -13.61 26.00
CA PHE A 509 -2.30 -13.66 25.85
C PHE A 509 -1.85 -15.11 25.75
N LEU A 510 -1.19 -15.48 24.65
CA LEU A 510 -0.63 -16.81 24.42
C LEU A 510 0.90 -16.75 24.46
N LEU A 511 1.54 -17.54 25.31
CA LEU A 511 2.99 -17.63 25.41
C LEU A 511 3.48 -19.04 25.09
N ASN A 512 4.37 -19.16 24.11
CA ASN A 512 5.17 -20.36 23.94
C ASN A 512 6.29 -20.38 24.99
N THR A 513 6.33 -21.39 25.85
CA THR A 513 7.36 -21.54 26.88
C THR A 513 7.57 -22.99 27.29
N ILE A 514 8.80 -23.31 27.71
CA ILE A 514 9.13 -24.59 28.34
C ILE A 514 8.81 -24.60 29.83
N TRP A 515 8.44 -23.46 30.41
CA TRP A 515 8.11 -23.35 31.82
C TRP A 515 6.70 -23.86 32.10
N ASP A 516 6.57 -24.68 33.14
CA ASP A 516 5.26 -24.97 33.74
C ASP A 516 4.70 -23.74 34.48
N LYS A 517 3.48 -23.87 35.01
CA LYS A 517 2.77 -22.77 35.68
C LYS A 517 3.56 -22.19 36.86
N ASP A 518 4.15 -23.06 37.69
CA ASP A 518 4.85 -22.63 38.91
C ASP A 518 6.15 -21.91 38.57
N LYS A 519 6.92 -22.43 37.61
CA LYS A 519 8.14 -21.80 37.13
C LYS A 519 7.82 -20.49 36.40
N LEU A 520 6.77 -20.44 35.59
CA LEU A 520 6.35 -19.22 34.88
C LEU A 520 6.04 -18.08 35.86
N VAL A 521 5.24 -18.32 36.90
CA VAL A 521 4.87 -17.30 37.89
C VAL A 521 6.10 -16.72 38.58
N LYS A 522 7.13 -17.53 38.83
CA LYS A 522 8.38 -17.06 39.44
C LYS A 522 9.23 -16.21 38.49
N ASN A 523 9.20 -16.49 37.18
CA ASN A 523 10.12 -15.88 36.20
C ASN A 523 9.52 -14.73 35.39
N ILE A 524 8.19 -14.62 35.29
CA ILE A 524 7.56 -13.54 34.53
C ILE A 524 7.68 -12.20 35.27
N PRO A 525 8.04 -11.09 34.58
CA PRO A 525 8.15 -9.77 35.20
C PRO A 525 6.87 -9.32 35.93
N ASN A 526 7.03 -8.67 37.09
CA ASN A 526 5.89 -8.23 37.90
C ASN A 526 5.00 -7.20 37.20
N GLU A 527 5.59 -6.36 36.33
CA GLU A 527 4.83 -5.43 35.49
C GLU A 527 3.86 -6.18 34.56
N ILE A 528 4.30 -7.29 33.95
CA ILE A 528 3.47 -8.10 33.05
C ILE A 528 2.35 -8.77 33.84
N LYS A 529 2.65 -9.32 35.03
CA LYS A 529 1.61 -9.89 35.92
C LYS A 529 0.55 -8.86 36.25
N ARG A 530 0.98 -7.65 36.63
CA ARG A 530 0.09 -6.55 37.01
C ARG A 530 -0.81 -6.14 35.85
N GLU A 531 -0.24 -5.97 34.66
CA GLU A 531 -1.01 -5.57 33.48
C GLU A 531 -2.01 -6.64 33.04
N LEU A 532 -1.59 -7.92 32.99
CA LEU A 532 -2.51 -9.03 32.68
C LEU A 532 -3.65 -9.12 33.71
N ALA A 533 -3.35 -8.96 35.00
CA ALA A 533 -4.36 -8.98 36.06
C ALA A 533 -5.34 -7.81 35.96
N ARG A 534 -4.85 -6.57 35.79
CA ARG A 534 -5.68 -5.36 35.62
C ARG A 534 -6.62 -5.47 34.43
N LYS A 535 -6.13 -6.03 33.32
CA LYS A 535 -6.91 -6.24 32.10
C LYS A 535 -7.76 -7.50 32.17
N LYS A 536 -7.77 -8.25 33.27
CA LYS A 536 -8.48 -9.54 33.39
C LYS A 536 -8.18 -10.47 32.21
N ALA A 537 -6.93 -10.46 31.76
CA ALA A 537 -6.51 -11.15 30.55
C ALA A 537 -6.57 -12.67 30.73
N LYS A 538 -6.98 -13.38 29.68
CA LYS A 538 -6.92 -14.85 29.63
C LYS A 538 -5.52 -15.27 29.21
N PHE A 539 -4.71 -15.72 30.18
CA PHE A 539 -3.32 -16.09 29.92
C PHE A 539 -3.18 -17.60 29.68
N PHE A 540 -2.75 -17.97 28.47
CA PHE A 540 -2.47 -19.34 28.05
C PHE A 540 -0.97 -19.54 27.84
N ILE A 541 -0.50 -20.74 28.17
CA ILE A 541 0.86 -21.20 27.87
C ILE A 541 0.82 -22.49 27.07
N ILE A 542 1.79 -22.65 26.18
CA ILE A 542 1.99 -23.87 25.39
C ILE A 542 3.48 -24.17 25.30
N ASN A 543 3.87 -25.44 25.39
CA ASN A 543 5.24 -25.86 25.12
C ASN A 543 5.33 -26.37 23.68
N ALA A 544 5.24 -25.44 22.72
CA ALA A 544 5.27 -25.78 21.30
C ALA A 544 6.62 -26.38 20.88
N THR A 545 7.70 -26.03 21.60
CA THR A 545 9.04 -26.61 21.39
C THR A 545 9.07 -28.11 21.66
N LYS A 546 8.48 -28.55 22.78
CA LYS A 546 8.38 -29.99 23.11
C LYS A 546 7.52 -30.73 22.08
N LEU A 547 6.36 -30.17 21.75
CA LEU A 547 5.43 -30.77 20.78
C LEU A 547 6.07 -30.90 19.40
N ALA A 548 6.81 -29.88 18.93
CA ALA A 548 7.52 -29.92 17.65
C ALA A 548 8.60 -31.01 17.59
N LEU A 549 9.28 -31.28 18.70
CA LEU A 549 10.26 -32.37 18.80
C LEU A 549 9.59 -33.75 18.76
N GLU A 550 8.49 -33.92 19.48
CA GLU A 550 7.73 -35.19 19.53
C GLU A 550 7.18 -35.60 18.17
N VAL A 551 6.73 -34.63 17.36
CA VAL A 551 6.19 -34.88 16.01
C VAL A 551 7.26 -34.84 14.90
N GLY A 552 8.53 -34.61 15.25
CA GLY A 552 9.65 -34.63 14.29
C GLY A 552 9.77 -33.38 13.40
N LEU A 553 9.21 -32.23 13.81
CA LEU A 553 9.38 -30.93 13.16
C LEU A 553 10.62 -30.14 13.63
N GLY A 554 11.36 -30.67 14.60
CA GLY A 554 12.56 -30.04 15.16
C GLY A 554 12.19 -28.75 15.90
N ASN A 555 12.80 -27.63 15.51
CA ASN A 555 12.58 -26.33 16.14
C ASN A 555 11.41 -25.52 15.54
N ARG A 556 10.61 -26.11 14.64
CA ARG A 556 9.52 -25.41 13.97
C ARG A 556 8.23 -25.48 14.78
N THR A 557 7.92 -24.39 15.47
CA THR A 557 6.72 -24.27 16.33
C THR A 557 5.54 -23.62 15.62
N ASN A 558 5.72 -23.15 14.39
CA ASN A 558 4.77 -22.33 13.65
C ASN A 558 3.39 -22.98 13.46
N THR A 559 3.29 -24.25 13.06
CA THR A 559 2.01 -24.95 12.87
C THR A 559 1.26 -25.14 14.19
N ILE A 560 1.97 -25.47 15.27
CA ILE A 560 1.40 -25.65 16.61
C ILE A 560 0.85 -24.33 17.15
N MET A 561 1.63 -23.25 17.02
CA MET A 561 1.20 -21.90 17.42
C MET A 561 0.02 -21.40 16.58
N GLN A 562 -0.01 -21.74 15.29
CA GLN A 562 -1.13 -21.45 14.40
C GLN A 562 -2.41 -22.17 14.85
N SER A 563 -2.31 -23.46 15.19
CA SER A 563 -3.44 -24.26 15.70
C SER A 563 -3.99 -23.65 17.01
N ALA A 564 -3.10 -23.30 17.94
CA ALA A 564 -3.46 -22.62 19.18
C ALA A 564 -4.16 -21.27 18.95
N PHE A 565 -3.72 -20.50 17.94
CA PHE A 565 -4.40 -19.27 17.55
C PHE A 565 -5.84 -19.52 17.11
N PHE A 566 -6.08 -20.48 16.20
CA PHE A 566 -7.43 -20.78 15.72
C PHE A 566 -8.33 -21.29 16.85
N TYR A 567 -7.80 -22.16 17.72
CA TYR A 567 -8.53 -22.69 18.86
C TYR A 567 -8.93 -21.59 19.86
N LEU A 568 -8.01 -20.68 20.20
CA LEU A 568 -8.24 -19.69 21.24
C LEU A 568 -9.06 -18.48 20.77
N THR A 569 -8.91 -18.08 19.51
CA THR A 569 -9.55 -16.85 19.00
C THR A 569 -10.93 -17.06 18.42
N GLU A 570 -11.28 -18.32 18.08
CA GLU A 570 -12.55 -18.70 17.46
C GLU A 570 -12.94 -17.74 16.32
N VAL A 571 -11.96 -17.28 15.52
CA VAL A 571 -12.22 -16.44 14.33
C VAL A 571 -13.09 -17.23 13.35
N ILE A 572 -12.87 -18.54 13.28
CA ILE A 572 -13.68 -19.54 12.60
C ILE A 572 -13.84 -20.76 13.53
N PRO A 573 -14.85 -21.62 13.32
CA PRO A 573 -14.98 -22.88 14.06
C PRO A 573 -13.70 -23.73 13.97
N TYR A 574 -13.22 -24.27 15.09
CA TYR A 574 -11.94 -24.95 15.16
C TYR A 574 -11.85 -26.19 14.24
N GLU A 575 -12.93 -26.96 14.12
CA GLU A 575 -12.95 -28.13 13.21
C GLU A 575 -12.81 -27.73 11.74
N GLU A 576 -13.37 -26.59 11.34
CA GLU A 576 -13.18 -26.03 10.00
C GLU A 576 -11.74 -25.52 9.83
N ALA A 577 -11.22 -24.78 10.82
CA ALA A 577 -9.83 -24.32 10.82
C ALA A 577 -8.86 -25.48 10.63
N LYS A 578 -9.04 -26.57 11.38
CA LYS A 578 -8.22 -27.78 11.31
C LYS A 578 -8.25 -28.40 9.93
N LYS A 579 -9.42 -28.48 9.28
CA LYS A 579 -9.54 -28.95 7.90
C LYS A 579 -8.75 -28.06 6.94
N TYR A 580 -8.95 -26.74 7.00
CA TYR A 580 -8.27 -25.80 6.10
C TYR A 580 -6.77 -25.74 6.32
N MET A 581 -6.30 -25.83 7.57
CA MET A 581 -4.86 -25.93 7.88
C MET A 581 -4.23 -27.15 7.22
N LYS A 582 -4.89 -28.32 7.25
CA LYS A 582 -4.41 -29.54 6.60
C LYS A 582 -4.36 -29.41 5.08
N GLU A 583 -5.40 -28.85 4.46
CA GLU A 583 -5.45 -28.56 3.01
C GLU A 583 -4.29 -27.63 2.60
N TYR A 584 -4.05 -26.58 3.37
CA TYR A 584 -2.97 -25.62 3.09
C TYR A 584 -1.58 -26.20 3.33
N ALA A 585 -1.41 -27.08 4.33
CA ALA A 585 -0.16 -27.80 4.57
C ALA A 585 0.18 -28.70 3.37
N GLU A 586 -0.81 -29.39 2.78
CA GLU A 586 -0.62 -30.17 1.55
C GLU A 586 -0.23 -29.27 0.37
N LYS A 587 -0.95 -28.15 0.16
CA LYS A 587 -0.64 -27.20 -0.93
C LYS A 587 0.76 -26.60 -0.79
N THR A 588 1.19 -26.27 0.43
CA THR A 588 2.46 -25.58 0.70
C THR A 588 3.65 -26.53 0.73
N TYR A 589 3.47 -27.72 1.33
CA TYR A 589 4.56 -28.65 1.62
C TYR A 589 4.51 -29.93 0.79
N GLY A 590 3.49 -30.16 -0.04
CA GLY A 590 3.37 -31.37 -0.87
C GLY A 590 4.57 -31.58 -1.79
N LYS A 591 5.15 -30.50 -2.33
CA LYS A 591 6.41 -30.54 -3.13
C LYS A 591 7.64 -30.98 -2.33
N LYS A 592 7.58 -31.00 -0.98
CA LYS A 592 8.67 -31.40 -0.08
C LYS A 592 8.57 -32.86 0.37
N GLY A 593 7.54 -33.59 -0.05
CA GLY A 593 7.31 -34.99 0.28
C GLY A 593 6.26 -35.23 1.35
N ARG A 594 5.66 -36.43 1.32
CA ARG A 594 4.50 -36.81 2.14
C ARG A 594 4.79 -36.78 3.65
N ASP A 595 5.96 -37.25 4.06
CA ASP A 595 6.40 -37.25 5.46
C ASP A 595 6.36 -35.84 6.08
N VAL A 596 6.78 -34.81 5.33
CA VAL A 596 6.72 -33.42 5.82
C VAL A 596 5.28 -32.96 6.01
N VAL A 597 4.36 -33.35 5.12
CA VAL A 597 2.94 -33.00 5.24
C VAL A 597 2.32 -33.67 6.46
N GLU A 598 2.56 -34.98 6.65
CA GLU A 598 1.98 -35.75 7.76
C GLU A 598 2.49 -35.27 9.12
N LYS A 599 3.77 -34.89 9.23
CA LYS A 599 4.32 -34.25 10.43
C LYS A 599 3.62 -32.93 10.76
N ASN A 600 3.28 -32.13 9.74
CA ASN A 600 2.50 -30.89 9.94
C ASN A 600 1.02 -31.17 10.24
N TRP A 601 0.47 -32.33 9.90
CA TRP A 601 -0.90 -32.71 10.28
C TRP A 601 -1.00 -33.27 11.69
N ALA A 602 0.08 -33.89 12.19
CA ALA A 602 0.19 -34.40 13.56
C ALA A 602 0.44 -33.27 14.57
N ALA A 603 1.19 -32.25 14.15
CA ALA A 603 1.39 -30.97 14.85
C ALA A 603 0.11 -30.13 14.90
#